data_AF-A0A942NJN2-F1
#
_entry.id   AF-A0A942NJN2-F1
#
_cell.length_a   1.000
_cell.length_b   1.000
_cell.length_c   1.000
_cell.angle_alpha   90.00
_cell.angle_beta   90.00
_cell.angle_gamma   90.00
#
_symmetry.space_group_name_H-M   'P 1'
#
loop_
_entity.id
_entity.type
_entity.pdbx_description
1 polymer ?
#
loop_
_entity_poly.entity_id
_entity_poly.type
_entity_poly.pdbx_seq_one_letter_code
_entity_poly.pdbx_strand_id
1 'polypeptide(L)'
;MPVFKIIRILILLTLFLALAFYAQQQKLKSRSWAEPLQLVIYPINAEHGNPAVDDYIRELDDSVFAPIDRFFAEQSRDYDLIVQQPTVTRLGPAVSVQPPPAPLPNAGYAAIIWWGIKFRYWVYRNTPDSDSNIRRIRVFVQYHTAGKDKHLQHSLGLDKGLVALVQAFAAIEQDQQNN
;
A
#
# COMPACT_ATOMS: atom_id res chain seq x y z
N MET A 1 -3.39 41.88 18.39
CA MET A 1 -3.65 40.43 18.48
C MET A 1 -2.76 39.85 19.57
N PRO A 2 -3.24 38.96 20.45
CA PRO A 2 -2.39 38.43 21.52
C PRO A 2 -1.22 37.63 20.94
N VAL A 3 -0.03 37.77 21.53
CA VAL A 3 1.22 37.10 21.08
C VAL A 3 1.03 35.60 20.89
N PHE A 4 0.25 34.96 21.78
CA PHE A 4 -0.13 33.55 21.67
C PHE A 4 -0.85 33.20 20.37
N LYS A 5 -1.77 34.07 19.90
CA LYS A 5 -2.49 33.86 18.63
C LYS A 5 -1.53 33.91 17.44
N ILE A 6 -0.56 34.82 17.46
CA ILE A 6 0.43 34.97 16.38
C ILE A 6 1.34 33.74 16.35
N ILE A 7 1.90 33.33 17.49
CA ILE A 7 2.76 32.14 17.59
C ILE A 7 2.01 30.89 17.13
N ARG A 8 0.77 30.68 17.60
CA ARG A 8 -0.06 29.54 17.19
C ARG A 8 -0.29 29.53 15.67
N ILE A 9 -0.63 30.68 15.09
CA ILE A 9 -0.86 30.80 13.64
C ILE A 9 0.43 30.50 12.87
N LEU A 10 1.56 31.04 13.30
CA LEU A 10 2.86 30.79 12.66
C LEU A 10 3.22 29.30 12.70
N ILE A 11 3.09 28.64 13.85
CA ILE A 11 3.35 27.20 13.97
C ILE A 11 2.44 26.39 13.03
N LEU A 12 1.14 26.70 13.02
CA LEU A 12 0.17 25.99 12.16
C LEU A 12 0.46 26.21 10.67
N LEU A 13 0.83 27.43 10.26
CA LEU A 13 1.17 27.74 8.88
C LEU A 13 2.47 27.06 8.45
N THR A 14 3.50 27.05 9.29
CA THR A 14 4.75 26.35 9.00
C THR A 14 4.53 24.85 8.85
N LEU A 15 3.77 24.24 9.77
CA LEU A 15 3.44 22.81 9.70
C LEU A 15 2.60 22.50 8.46
N PHE A 16 1.62 23.35 8.14
CA PHE A 16 0.82 23.22 6.92
C PHE A 16 1.68 23.30 5.66
N LEU A 17 2.60 24.28 5.57
CA LEU A 17 3.48 24.46 4.43
C LEU A 17 4.42 23.26 4.24
N ALA A 18 4.98 22.74 5.34
CA ALA A 18 5.81 21.54 5.32
C ALA A 18 5.05 20.31 4.80
N LEU A 19 3.82 20.09 5.30
CA LEU A 19 2.97 18.98 4.83
C LEU A 19 2.54 19.15 3.37
N ALA A 20 2.21 20.37 2.94
CA ALA A 20 1.84 20.66 1.57
C ALA A 20 3.01 20.39 0.62
N PHE A 21 4.22 20.83 0.98
CA PHE A 21 5.43 20.57 0.22
C PHE A 21 5.72 19.06 0.11
N TYR A 22 5.63 18.33 1.23
CA TYR A 22 5.81 16.87 1.25
C TYR A 22 4.80 16.15 0.33
N ALA A 23 3.51 16.48 0.46
CA ALA A 23 2.45 15.87 -0.33
C ALA A 23 2.61 16.14 -1.84
N GLN A 24 2.99 17.36 -2.19
CA GLN A 24 3.23 17.75 -3.58
C GLN A 24 4.47 17.04 -4.15
N GLN A 25 5.55 16.97 -3.39
CA GLN A 25 6.76 16.23 -3.78
C GLN A 25 6.47 14.75 -4.00
N GLN A 26 5.74 14.10 -3.09
CA GLN A 26 5.35 12.70 -3.24
C GLN A 26 4.51 12.49 -4.51
N LYS A 27 3.53 13.36 -4.77
CA LYS A 27 2.69 13.30 -5.98
C LYS A 27 3.51 13.47 -7.26
N LEU A 28 4.43 14.42 -7.30
CA LEU A 28 5.27 14.67 -8.47
C LEU A 28 6.22 13.50 -8.72
N LYS A 29 6.91 13.03 -7.68
CA LYS A 29 7.87 11.93 -7.80
C LYS A 29 7.21 10.60 -8.13
N SER A 30 6.01 10.34 -7.61
CA SER A 30 5.31 9.09 -7.92
C SER A 30 4.63 9.07 -9.29
N ARG A 31 4.33 10.22 -9.89
CA ARG A 31 3.60 10.31 -11.17
C ARG A 31 4.44 10.79 -12.34
N SER A 32 5.64 11.28 -12.09
CA SER A 32 6.55 11.73 -13.16
C SER A 32 7.12 10.58 -13.97
N TRP A 33 7.12 9.35 -13.43
CA TRP A 33 7.72 8.16 -14.05
C TRP A 33 9.17 8.39 -14.53
N ALA A 34 9.87 9.33 -13.89
CA ALA A 34 11.26 9.68 -14.21
C ALA A 34 12.27 8.73 -13.56
N GLU A 35 11.86 8.02 -12.50
CA GLU A 35 12.61 6.93 -11.89
C GLU A 35 11.62 5.80 -11.54
N PRO A 36 12.10 4.55 -11.44
CA PRO A 36 11.26 3.42 -11.03
C PRO A 36 10.59 3.64 -9.67
N LEU A 37 9.33 3.22 -9.57
CA LEU A 37 8.59 3.14 -8.31
C LEU A 37 8.90 1.82 -7.60
N GLN A 38 9.25 1.89 -6.32
CA GLN A 38 9.42 0.69 -5.50
C GLN A 38 8.06 0.19 -5.04
N LEU A 39 7.73 -1.06 -5.34
CA LEU A 39 6.53 -1.71 -4.85
C LEU A 39 6.94 -2.73 -3.78
N VAL A 40 6.56 -2.51 -2.52
CA VAL A 40 6.90 -3.44 -1.44
C VAL A 40 5.66 -4.12 -0.91
N ILE A 41 5.66 -5.44 -1.01
CA ILE A 41 4.54 -6.31 -0.66
C ILE A 41 4.77 -6.84 0.75
N TYR A 42 3.84 -6.56 1.67
CA TYR A 42 3.87 -7.09 3.02
C TYR A 42 2.76 -8.12 3.19
N PRO A 43 3.10 -9.42 3.27
CA PRO A 43 2.11 -10.46 3.45
C PRO A 43 1.55 -10.45 4.87
N ILE A 44 0.25 -10.68 4.99
CA ILE A 44 -0.50 -10.77 6.25
C ILE A 44 -1.34 -12.03 6.19
N ASN A 45 -1.23 -12.89 7.20
CA ASN A 45 -2.16 -14.00 7.37
C ASN A 45 -3.50 -13.45 7.87
N ALA A 46 -4.55 -13.48 7.04
CA ALA A 46 -5.84 -12.90 7.39
C ALA A 46 -6.68 -13.79 8.31
N GLU A 47 -6.32 -15.07 8.47
CA GLU A 47 -7.09 -16.09 9.19
C GLU A 47 -6.48 -16.42 10.55
N HIS A 48 -6.04 -15.40 11.30
CA HIS A 48 -5.55 -15.51 12.68
C HIS A 48 -4.47 -16.58 12.91
N GLY A 49 -3.47 -16.66 12.02
CA GLY A 49 -2.38 -17.63 12.16
C GLY A 49 -2.75 -19.03 11.68
N ASN A 50 -3.62 -19.13 10.68
CA ASN A 50 -3.89 -20.40 10.00
C ASN A 50 -2.57 -20.97 9.44
N PRO A 51 -2.14 -22.17 9.87
CA PRO A 51 -0.85 -22.74 9.49
C PRO A 51 -0.66 -22.86 7.98
N ALA A 52 -1.70 -23.19 7.22
CA ALA A 52 -1.62 -23.32 5.77
C ALA A 52 -1.29 -21.99 5.07
N VAL A 53 -1.82 -20.88 5.59
CA VAL A 53 -1.52 -19.54 5.08
C VAL A 53 -0.12 -19.11 5.49
N ASP A 54 0.32 -19.45 6.72
CA ASP A 54 1.69 -19.17 7.17
C ASP A 54 2.74 -19.97 6.40
N ASP A 55 2.44 -21.22 6.05
CA ASP A 55 3.26 -22.05 5.16
C ASP A 55 3.40 -21.38 3.80
N TYR A 56 2.28 -21.01 3.17
CA TYR A 56 2.29 -20.31 1.89
C TYR A 56 3.08 -18.99 1.95
N ILE A 57 2.86 -18.15 2.96
CA ILE A 57 3.59 -16.89 3.13
C ILE A 57 5.10 -17.11 3.27
N ARG A 58 5.53 -18.21 3.91
CA ARG A 58 6.95 -18.55 4.05
C ARG A 58 7.59 -19.01 2.75
N GLU A 59 6.82 -19.56 1.83
CA GLU A 59 7.29 -20.00 0.52
C GLU A 59 7.32 -18.87 -0.51
N LEU A 60 6.68 -17.72 -0.23
CA LEU A 60 6.72 -16.56 -1.10
C LEU A 60 8.15 -16.02 -1.26
N ASP A 61 8.50 -15.69 -2.49
CA ASP A 61 9.71 -14.96 -2.84
C ASP A 61 9.42 -13.87 -3.89
N ASP A 62 10.44 -13.07 -4.22
CA ASP A 62 10.33 -11.96 -5.18
C ASP A 62 9.88 -12.41 -6.59
N SER A 63 10.15 -13.67 -6.98
CA SER A 63 9.87 -14.18 -8.33
C SER A 63 8.38 -14.34 -8.61
N VAL A 64 7.57 -14.63 -7.58
CA VAL A 64 6.10 -14.72 -7.65
C VAL A 64 5.50 -13.40 -8.12
N PHE A 65 6.15 -12.27 -7.81
CA PHE A 65 5.70 -10.92 -8.13
C PHE A 65 6.36 -10.32 -9.38
N ALA A 66 7.30 -11.02 -10.02
CA ALA A 66 7.92 -10.59 -11.27
C ALA A 66 6.91 -10.29 -12.42
N PRO A 67 5.73 -10.95 -12.52
CA PRO A 67 4.72 -10.59 -13.50
C PRO A 67 4.25 -9.13 -13.39
N ILE A 68 4.23 -8.54 -12.19
CA ILE A 68 3.83 -7.14 -11.98
C ILE A 68 4.80 -6.20 -12.71
N ASP A 69 6.10 -6.36 -12.48
CA ASP A 69 7.11 -5.53 -13.13
C ASP A 69 7.15 -5.75 -14.65
N ARG A 70 6.89 -6.98 -15.11
CA ARG A 70 6.78 -7.30 -16.53
C ARG A 70 5.59 -6.57 -17.17
N PHE A 71 4.42 -6.63 -16.54
CA PHE A 71 3.22 -5.93 -17.01
C PHE A 71 3.48 -4.43 -17.15
N PHE A 72 4.03 -3.80 -16.11
CA PHE A 72 4.31 -2.37 -16.18
C PHE A 72 5.40 -2.03 -17.21
N ALA A 73 6.41 -2.88 -17.40
CA ALA A 73 7.43 -2.68 -18.43
C ALA A 73 6.83 -2.81 -19.85
N GLU A 74 5.90 -3.73 -20.07
CA GLU A 74 5.18 -3.87 -21.35
C GLU A 74 4.31 -2.65 -21.62
N GLN A 75 3.50 -2.24 -20.64
CA GLN A 75 2.63 -1.06 -20.75
C GLN A 75 3.43 0.24 -20.87
N SER A 76 4.66 0.32 -20.35
CA SER A 76 5.49 1.51 -20.46
C SER A 76 5.75 1.92 -21.91
N ARG A 77 5.76 0.96 -22.85
CA ARG A 77 5.92 1.18 -24.29
C ARG A 77 4.70 1.85 -24.90
N ASP A 78 3.51 1.45 -24.48
CA ASP A 78 2.25 1.99 -24.99
C ASP A 78 2.00 3.42 -24.48
N TYR A 79 2.62 3.79 -23.35
CA TYR A 79 2.51 5.11 -22.72
C TYR A 79 3.75 6.00 -22.88
N ASP A 80 4.70 5.61 -23.75
CA ASP A 80 5.94 6.36 -24.05
C ASP A 80 6.70 6.82 -22.80
N LEU A 81 6.75 5.98 -21.76
CA LEU A 81 7.47 6.34 -20.54
C LEU A 81 8.98 6.34 -20.80
N ILE A 82 9.68 7.32 -20.22
CA ILE A 82 11.15 7.45 -20.33
C ILE A 82 11.85 6.25 -19.65
N VAL A 83 11.24 5.70 -18.59
CA VAL A 83 11.78 4.60 -17.82
C VAL A 83 11.24 3.27 -18.35
N GLN A 84 12.16 2.40 -18.81
CA GLN A 84 11.83 1.07 -19.35
C GLN A 84 11.33 0.08 -18.30
N GLN A 85 11.78 0.23 -17.06
CA GLN A 85 11.34 -0.57 -15.92
C GLN A 85 10.70 0.36 -14.88
N PRO A 86 9.43 0.74 -15.06
CA PRO A 86 8.79 1.78 -14.25
C PRO A 86 8.48 1.34 -12.81
N THR A 87 8.52 0.05 -12.52
CA THR A 87 8.34 -0.51 -11.18
C THR A 87 9.44 -1.50 -10.83
N VAL A 88 9.76 -1.57 -9.54
CA VAL A 88 10.63 -2.60 -8.95
C VAL A 88 9.90 -3.18 -7.75
N THR A 89 9.40 -4.40 -7.92
CA THR A 89 8.59 -5.09 -6.91
C THR A 89 9.47 -5.97 -6.04
N ARG A 90 9.23 -5.95 -4.72
CA ARG A 90 9.93 -6.77 -3.73
C ARG A 90 8.99 -7.23 -2.62
N LEU A 91 9.26 -8.41 -2.10
CA LEU A 91 8.63 -8.96 -0.93
C LEU A 91 9.30 -8.40 0.34
N GLY A 92 8.48 -7.80 1.19
CA GLY A 92 8.85 -7.36 2.53
C GLY A 92 8.54 -8.42 3.59
N PRO A 93 8.96 -8.18 4.85
CA PRO A 93 8.65 -9.07 5.97
C PRO A 93 7.14 -9.22 6.18
N ALA A 94 6.71 -10.39 6.64
CA ALA A 94 5.34 -10.62 7.04
C ALA A 94 4.92 -9.72 8.23
N VAL A 95 3.68 -9.24 8.20
CA VAL A 95 3.11 -8.39 9.25
C VAL A 95 2.04 -9.19 10.01
N SER A 96 2.19 -9.26 11.34
CA SER A 96 1.32 -10.07 12.21
C SER A 96 0.09 -9.31 12.72
N VAL A 97 0.14 -7.98 12.75
CA VAL A 97 -0.96 -7.14 13.24
C VAL A 97 -1.98 -6.94 12.12
N GLN A 98 -3.27 -7.10 12.39
CA GLN A 98 -4.30 -6.90 11.37
C GLN A 98 -4.61 -5.42 11.14
N PRO A 99 -4.83 -4.98 9.88
CA PRO A 99 -5.31 -3.65 9.56
C PRO A 99 -6.76 -3.44 10.02
N PRO A 100 -7.22 -2.18 10.15
CA PRO A 100 -8.63 -1.90 10.44
C PRO A 100 -9.52 -2.47 9.32
N PRO A 101 -10.69 -3.06 9.67
CA PRO A 101 -11.58 -3.67 8.69
C PRO A 101 -12.02 -2.64 7.65
N ALA A 102 -12.07 -3.06 6.40
CA ALA A 102 -12.53 -2.23 5.29
C ALA A 102 -13.94 -1.67 5.58
N PRO A 103 -14.23 -0.41 5.20
CA PRO A 103 -15.57 0.12 5.28
C PRO A 103 -16.49 -0.66 4.33
N LEU A 104 -17.75 -0.87 4.76
CA LEU A 104 -18.76 -1.51 3.92
C LEU A 104 -19.00 -0.71 2.62
N PRO A 105 -19.43 -1.34 1.51
CA PRO A 105 -19.66 -0.64 0.24
C PRO A 105 -20.66 0.53 0.33
N ASN A 106 -21.59 0.49 1.27
CA ASN A 106 -22.60 1.51 1.53
C ASN A 106 -22.25 2.45 2.70
N ALA A 107 -21.01 2.44 3.17
CA ALA A 107 -20.57 3.30 4.27
C ALA A 107 -20.61 4.77 3.87
N GLY A 108 -21.11 5.63 4.76
CA GLY A 108 -21.10 7.08 4.56
C GLY A 108 -19.68 7.67 4.58
N TYR A 109 -19.52 8.86 4.00
CA TYR A 109 -18.23 9.56 3.89
C TYR A 109 -17.48 9.68 5.22
N ALA A 110 -18.18 9.94 6.32
CA ALA A 110 -17.56 10.05 7.65
C ALA A 110 -16.86 8.76 8.08
N ALA A 111 -17.48 7.60 7.82
CA ALA A 111 -16.90 6.29 8.13
C ALA A 111 -15.66 6.01 7.26
N ILE A 112 -15.71 6.39 5.97
CA ILE A 112 -14.57 6.24 5.04
C ILE A 112 -13.39 7.12 5.47
N ILE A 113 -13.65 8.38 5.82
CA ILE A 113 -12.62 9.30 6.33
C ILE A 113 -12.01 8.76 7.60
N TRP A 114 -12.84 8.31 8.54
CA TRP A 114 -12.38 7.75 9.81
C TRP A 114 -11.54 6.48 9.62
N TRP A 115 -11.98 5.58 8.74
CA TRP A 115 -11.20 4.41 8.34
C TRP A 115 -9.85 4.82 7.74
N GLY A 116 -9.85 5.79 6.82
CA GLY A 116 -8.62 6.28 6.19
C GLY A 116 -7.61 6.88 7.18
N ILE A 117 -8.08 7.45 8.29
CA ILE A 117 -7.21 7.93 9.38
C ILE A 117 -6.65 6.73 10.17
N LYS A 118 -7.53 5.80 10.60
CA LYS A 118 -7.12 4.59 11.32
C LYS A 118 -6.11 3.77 10.52
N PHE A 119 -6.36 3.61 9.23
CA PHE A 119 -5.50 2.85 8.34
C PHE A 119 -4.13 3.52 8.19
N ARG A 120 -4.07 4.85 8.01
CA ARG A 120 -2.79 5.59 8.00
C ARG A 120 -1.99 5.43 9.30
N TYR A 121 -2.66 5.53 10.44
CA TYR A 121 -2.01 5.31 11.74
C TYR A 121 -1.49 3.87 11.88
N TRP A 122 -2.31 2.90 11.47
CA TRP A 122 -1.92 1.49 11.47
C TRP A 122 -0.69 1.25 10.57
N VAL A 123 -0.66 1.80 9.36
CA VAL A 123 0.49 1.69 8.45
C VAL A 123 1.75 2.29 9.09
N TYR A 124 1.64 3.48 9.69
CA TYR A 124 2.76 4.13 10.38
C TYR A 124 3.35 3.25 11.49
N ARG A 125 2.51 2.49 12.21
CA ARG A 125 2.96 1.66 13.32
C ARG A 125 3.47 0.29 12.90
N ASN A 126 2.97 -0.27 11.80
CA ASN A 126 3.18 -1.67 11.42
C ASN A 126 3.97 -1.86 10.13
N THR A 127 4.50 -0.80 9.50
CA THR A 127 5.49 -0.95 8.43
C THR A 127 6.81 -1.41 9.05
N PRO A 128 7.33 -2.62 8.74
CA PRO A 128 8.50 -3.21 9.40
C PRO A 128 9.84 -2.71 8.82
N ASP A 129 9.94 -1.42 8.51
CA ASP A 129 11.17 -0.78 8.05
C ASP A 129 11.14 0.75 8.28
N SER A 130 12.23 1.41 7.91
CA SER A 130 12.40 2.87 8.04
C SER A 130 12.70 3.56 6.70
N ASP A 131 12.39 2.89 5.58
CA ASP A 131 12.75 3.39 4.25
C ASP A 131 11.88 4.58 3.82
N SER A 132 12.42 5.38 2.89
CA SER A 132 11.70 6.53 2.36
C SER A 132 10.47 6.13 1.56
N ASN A 133 9.34 6.75 1.86
CA ASN A 133 8.05 6.48 1.21
C ASN A 133 7.76 7.39 0.00
N ILE A 134 8.76 8.17 -0.45
CA ILE A 134 8.55 9.22 -1.46
C ILE A 134 8.33 8.66 -2.88
N ARG A 135 8.88 7.50 -3.19
CA ARG A 135 8.73 6.74 -4.46
C ARG A 135 8.39 5.28 -4.21
N ARG A 136 7.72 5.01 -3.08
CA ARG A 136 7.45 3.65 -2.62
C ARG A 136 5.97 3.45 -2.39
N ILE A 137 5.43 2.42 -3.02
CA ILE A 137 4.09 1.91 -2.79
C ILE A 137 4.21 0.74 -1.81
N ARG A 138 3.47 0.81 -0.71
CA ARG A 138 3.39 -0.26 0.29
C ARG A 138 2.08 -1.01 0.09
N VAL A 139 2.17 -2.27 -0.27
CA VAL A 139 1.02 -3.11 -0.56
C VAL A 139 0.91 -4.14 0.55
N PHE A 140 -0.09 -4.01 1.41
CA PHE A 140 -0.38 -4.99 2.44
C PHE A 140 -1.34 -6.04 1.86
N VAL A 141 -0.89 -7.28 1.74
CA VAL A 141 -1.69 -8.36 1.13
C VAL A 141 -2.19 -9.28 2.22
N GLN A 142 -3.50 -9.29 2.43
CA GLN A 142 -4.18 -10.23 3.32
C GLN A 142 -4.46 -11.52 2.56
N TYR A 143 -3.73 -12.57 2.92
CA TYR A 143 -3.89 -13.91 2.37
C TYR A 143 -4.93 -14.70 3.16
N HIS A 144 -5.87 -15.32 2.44
CA HIS A 144 -6.93 -16.18 2.96
C HIS A 144 -6.78 -17.59 2.40
N THR A 145 -7.28 -18.62 3.09
CA THR A 145 -7.24 -19.97 2.51
C THR A 145 -8.14 -20.05 1.27
N ALA A 146 -7.66 -20.73 0.22
CA ALA A 146 -8.44 -20.97 -0.97
C ALA A 146 -9.62 -21.92 -0.69
N GLY A 147 -10.80 -21.60 -1.25
CA GLY A 147 -12.00 -22.43 -1.10
C GLY A 147 -13.02 -22.07 -2.17
N LYS A 148 -13.74 -23.08 -2.69
CA LYS A 148 -14.64 -22.95 -3.85
C LYS A 148 -15.78 -21.93 -3.68
N ASP A 149 -16.13 -21.57 -2.45
CA ASP A 149 -17.22 -20.63 -2.12
C ASP A 149 -16.77 -19.39 -1.32
N LYS A 150 -15.46 -19.13 -1.23
CA LYS A 150 -14.95 -17.94 -0.55
C LYS A 150 -14.93 -16.76 -1.51
N HIS A 151 -15.66 -15.70 -1.16
CA HIS A 151 -15.54 -14.40 -1.82
C HIS A 151 -14.72 -13.47 -0.95
N LEU A 152 -13.63 -12.94 -1.51
CA LEU A 152 -12.81 -11.94 -0.85
C LEU A 152 -13.49 -10.57 -0.89
N GLN A 153 -13.23 -9.76 0.14
CA GLN A 153 -13.62 -8.35 0.11
C GLN A 153 -12.85 -7.60 -0.98
N HIS A 154 -13.34 -6.44 -1.37
CA HIS A 154 -12.65 -5.61 -2.35
C HIS A 154 -11.33 -5.06 -1.79
N SER A 155 -10.29 -5.08 -2.62
CA SER A 155 -9.02 -4.42 -2.34
C SER A 155 -9.20 -2.90 -2.32
N LEU A 156 -8.50 -2.23 -1.42
CA LEU A 156 -8.61 -0.79 -1.18
C LEU A 156 -7.27 -0.09 -1.36
N GLY A 157 -7.26 1.03 -2.07
CA GLY A 157 -6.08 1.87 -2.28
C GLY A 157 -6.23 3.27 -1.69
N LEU A 158 -5.18 3.77 -1.06
CA LEU A 158 -5.02 5.18 -0.74
C LEU A 158 -3.96 5.79 -1.67
N ASP A 159 -4.44 6.55 -2.67
CA ASP A 159 -3.58 7.34 -3.57
C ASP A 159 -2.60 8.23 -2.77
N LYS A 160 -3.12 8.96 -1.78
CA LYS A 160 -2.29 9.74 -0.85
C LYS A 160 -1.68 8.85 0.23
N GLY A 161 -0.36 8.73 0.17
CA GLY A 161 0.45 7.90 1.07
C GLY A 161 1.02 6.66 0.37
N LEU A 162 0.57 6.37 -0.86
CA LEU A 162 0.99 5.24 -1.69
C LEU A 162 0.86 3.92 -0.93
N VAL A 163 -0.35 3.63 -0.44
CA VAL A 163 -0.62 2.40 0.30
C VAL A 163 -1.82 1.69 -0.29
N ALA A 164 -1.73 0.38 -0.44
CA ALA A 164 -2.83 -0.49 -0.80
C ALA A 164 -3.03 -1.59 0.25
N LEU A 165 -4.28 -2.01 0.42
CA LEU A 165 -4.69 -3.21 1.15
C LEU A 165 -5.35 -4.13 0.14
N VAL A 166 -4.75 -5.29 -0.10
CA VAL A 166 -5.18 -6.24 -1.13
C VAL A 166 -5.65 -7.52 -0.45
N GLN A 167 -6.78 -8.06 -0.88
CA GLN A 167 -7.22 -9.38 -0.47
C GLN A 167 -6.81 -10.38 -1.53
N ALA A 168 -6.09 -11.43 -1.14
CA ALA A 168 -5.61 -12.48 -2.05
C ALA A 168 -5.83 -13.88 -1.44
N PHE A 169 -5.82 -14.92 -2.27
CA PHE A 169 -5.84 -16.30 -1.79
C PHE A 169 -4.42 -16.86 -1.64
N ALA A 170 -4.22 -17.67 -0.59
CA ALA A 170 -2.99 -18.43 -0.33
C ALA A 170 -3.01 -19.75 -1.12
N ALA A 171 -2.91 -19.68 -2.44
CA ALA A 171 -2.83 -20.86 -3.29
C ALA A 171 -2.04 -20.55 -4.57
N ILE A 172 -1.04 -21.39 -4.86
CA ILE A 172 -0.12 -21.25 -6.00
C ILE A 172 -0.89 -21.15 -7.33
N GLU A 173 -1.96 -21.93 -7.47
CA GLU A 173 -2.82 -21.91 -8.67
C GLU A 173 -3.50 -20.54 -8.92
N GLN A 174 -3.60 -19.70 -7.88
CA GLN A 174 -4.26 -18.40 -7.93
C GLN A 174 -3.25 -17.24 -7.98
N ASP A 175 -1.94 -17.50 -7.95
CA ASP A 175 -0.90 -16.46 -7.93
C ASP A 175 -1.00 -15.54 -9.16
N GLN A 176 -1.25 -16.10 -10.34
CA GLN A 176 -1.44 -15.33 -11.57
C GLN A 176 -2.73 -14.50 -11.59
N GLN A 177 -3.72 -14.87 -10.79
CA GLN A 177 -4.96 -14.09 -10.67
C GLN A 177 -4.84 -13.01 -9.59
N ASN A 178 -4.00 -13.25 -8.59
CA ASN A 178 -3.72 -12.32 -7.51
C ASN A 178 -2.80 -11.16 -7.93
N ASN A 179 -1.89 -11.41 -8.89
CA ASN A 179 -0.81 -10.50 -9.32
C ASN A 179 -0.98 -10.01 -10.76
#